data_AF-A0A6H9LKG6-F1
#
_entry.id   AF-A0A6H9LKG6-F1
#
_cell.length_a   1.000
_cell.length_b   1.000
_cell.length_c   1.000
_cell.angle_alpha   90.00
_cell.angle_beta   90.00
_cell.angle_gamma   90.00
#
_symmetry.space_group_name_H-M   'P 1'
#
loop_
_entity.id
_entity.type
_entity.pdbx_description
1 polymer ?
#
loop_
_entity_poly.entity_id
_entity_poly.type
_entity_poly.pdbx_seq_one_letter_code
_entity_poly.pdbx_strand_id
1 'polypeptide(L)' 'MAKYKIAWLPGDGVGNDVMEAAKIVLDKIQLDAEYIHGDIGWEFWKTEANPLPDRTIDLLKNTDCALFG' A
#
# COMPACT_ATOMS: atom_id res chain seq x y z
N MET A 1 18.36 8.02 2.56
CA MET A 1 17.00 8.08 1.99
C MET A 1 16.87 6.89 1.06
N ALA A 2 15.77 6.14 1.12
CA ALA A 2 15.54 5.06 0.18
C ALA A 2 15.39 5.63 -1.25
N LYS A 3 15.78 4.86 -2.26
CA LYS A 3 15.70 5.31 -3.67
C LYS A 3 14.27 5.51 -4.14
N TYR A 4 13.34 4.65 -3.70
CA TYR A 4 11.93 4.72 -4.08
C TYR A 4 11.01 4.85 -2.86
N LYS A 5 9.86 5.49 -3.05
CA LYS A 5 8.73 5.49 -2.12
C LYS A 5 7.57 4.76 -2.78
N ILE A 6 7.13 3.67 -2.16
CA ILE A 6 6.07 2.81 -2.69
C ILE A 6 4.88 2.86 -1.73
N ALA A 7 3.72 3.27 -2.23
CA ALA A 7 2.47 3.17 -1.47
C ALA A 7 2.09 1.68 -1.34
N TRP A 8 1.98 1.20 -0.12
CA TRP A 8 1.61 -0.17 0.21
C TRP A 8 0.13 -0.23 0.54
N LEU A 9 -0.66 -0.83 -0.35
CA LEU A 9 -2.12 -0.82 -0.29
C LEU A 9 -2.65 -2.26 -0.28
N PRO A 10 -2.82 -2.90 0.89
CA PRO A 10 -3.18 -4.31 0.98
C PRO A 10 -4.54 -4.69 0.41
N GLY A 11 -5.46 -3.73 0.33
CA GLY A 11 -6.83 -3.97 -0.07
C GLY A 11 -7.59 -4.86 0.93
N ASP A 12 -8.53 -5.65 0.42
CA ASP A 12 -9.39 -6.52 1.20
C ASP A 12 -9.20 -8.00 0.84
N GLY A 13 -9.73 -8.89 1.69
CA GLY A 13 -9.71 -10.33 1.44
C GLY A 13 -8.28 -10.86 1.34
N VAL A 14 -7.99 -11.60 0.27
CA VAL A 14 -6.69 -12.25 0.02
C VAL A 14 -5.56 -11.25 -0.28
N GLY A 15 -5.88 -9.99 -0.56
CA GLY A 15 -4.89 -8.94 -0.82
C GLY A 15 -3.88 -8.81 0.33
N ASN A 16 -4.31 -8.93 1.59
CA ASN A 16 -3.42 -8.90 2.76
C ASN A 16 -2.35 -10.01 2.70
N ASP A 17 -2.77 -11.25 2.45
CA ASP A 17 -1.86 -12.41 2.39
C ASP A 17 -0.90 -12.32 1.19
N VAL A 18 -1.41 -11.91 0.03
CA VAL A 18 -0.61 -11.70 -1.19
C VAL A 18 0.43 -10.61 -0.95
N MET A 19 0.06 -9.57 -0.21
CA MET A 19 0.94 -8.45 0.08
C MET A 19 2.01 -8.84 1.08
N GLU A 20 1.68 -9.54 2.16
CA GLU A 20 2.71 -10.13 3.03
C GLU A 20 3.69 -11.02 2.26
N ALA A 21 3.19 -11.88 1.37
CA ALA A 21 4.04 -12.72 0.53
C ALA A 21 4.93 -11.91 -0.44
N ALA A 22 4.40 -10.85 -1.05
CA ALA A 22 5.18 -9.95 -1.88
C ALA A 22 6.31 -9.28 -1.09
N LYS A 23 6.04 -8.86 0.16
CA LYS A 23 7.04 -8.23 1.03
C LYS A 23 8.26 -9.14 1.25
N ILE A 24 8.02 -10.43 1.48
CA ILE A 24 9.09 -11.43 1.68
C ILE A 24 10.05 -11.43 0.48
N VAL A 25 9.51 -11.41 -0.75
CA VAL A 25 10.33 -11.40 -1.98
C VAL A 25 11.08 -10.08 -2.12
N LEU A 26 10.42 -8.95 -1.88
CA LEU A 26 11.00 -7.61 -1.98
C LEU A 26 12.12 -7.38 -0.96
N ASP A 27 11.93 -7.83 0.27
CA ASP A 27 12.93 -7.78 1.33
C ASP A 27 14.11 -8.70 1.00
N LYS A 28 13.85 -9.88 0.39
CA LYS A 28 14.89 -10.83 -0.01
C LYS A 28 15.80 -10.29 -1.11
N ILE A 29 15.23 -9.56 -2.08
CA ILE A 29 16.02 -8.91 -3.14
C ILE A 29 16.62 -7.57 -2.69
N GLN A 30 16.33 -7.12 -1.46
CA GLN A 30 16.80 -5.87 -0.88
C GLN A 30 16.50 -4.67 -1.80
N LEU A 31 15.25 -4.59 -2.27
CA LEU A 31 14.83 -3.43 -3.04
C LEU A 31 15.00 -2.17 -2.19
N ASP A 32 15.75 -1.20 -2.71
CA ASP A 32 15.98 0.10 -2.05
C ASP A 32 14.72 0.98 -2.14
N ALA A 33 13.72 0.64 -1.32
CA ALA A 33 12.43 1.29 -1.29
C ALA A 33 11.91 1.44 0.15
N GLU A 34 11.25 2.56 0.39
CA GLU A 34 10.41 2.80 1.56
C GLU A 34 8.96 2.42 1.21
N TYR A 35 8.35 1.54 2.02
CA TYR A 35 6.96 1.13 1.85
C TYR A 35 6.07 1.89 2.84
N ILE A 36 5.17 2.71 2.32
CA ILE A 36 4.32 3.58 3.13
C ILE A 36 2.90 3.03 3.06
N HIS A 37 2.34 2.65 4.21
CA HIS A 37 0.98 2.11 4.28
C HIS A 37 -0.04 3.16 3.84
N GLY A 38 -0.99 2.75 2.99
CA GLY A 38 -2.13 3.56 2.62
C GLY A 38 -3.43 2.85 2.91
N ASP A 39 -4.37 3.62 3.45
CA ASP A 39 -5.69 3.17 3.84
C ASP A 39 -6.55 2.90 2.60
N ILE A 40 -7.08 1.70 2.47
CA ILE A 40 -7.94 1.32 1.36
C ILE A 40 -8.86 0.16 1.78
N GLY A 41 -10.06 0.11 1.21
CA GLY A 41 -10.91 -1.07 1.28
C GLY A 41 -12.16 -0.94 2.14
N TRP A 42 -12.70 -2.10 2.50
CA TRP A 42 -14.02 -2.29 3.10
C TRP A 42 -14.16 -1.61 4.46
N GLU A 43 -13.09 -1.56 5.25
CA GLU A 43 -13.14 -0.89 6.55
C GLU A 43 -13.45 0.60 6.40
N PHE A 44 -12.79 1.28 5.45
CA PHE A 44 -12.99 2.71 5.19
C PHE A 44 -14.29 2.99 4.46
N TRP A 45 -14.77 2.05 3.63
CA TRP A 45 -16.14 2.11 3.12
C TRP A 45 -17.17 2.12 4.26
N LYS A 46 -17.07 1.21 5.23
CA LYS A 46 -18.05 1.12 6.33
C LYS A 46 -18.01 2.32 7.27
N THR A 47 -16.81 2.81 7.57
CA THR A 47 -16.59 3.82 8.62
C THR A 47 -16.62 5.24 8.10
N GLU A 48 -16.21 5.46 6.85
CA GLU A 48 -16.03 6.79 6.26
C GLU A 48 -16.87 7.00 4.98
N ALA A 49 -17.61 5.98 4.52
CA ALA A 49 -18.29 5.98 3.22
C ALA A 49 -17.35 6.28 2.04
N ASN A 50 -16.05 6.00 2.22
CA ASN A 50 -15.02 6.24 1.24
C ASN A 50 -14.03 5.07 1.23
N PRO A 51 -14.04 4.20 0.20
CA PRO A 51 -13.16 3.04 0.15
C PRO A 51 -11.72 3.42 -0.22
N LEU A 52 -11.49 4.64 -0.73
CA LEU A 52 -10.18 5.20 -1.04
C LEU A 52 -10.09 6.62 -0.46
N PRO A 53 -9.82 6.74 0.86
CA PRO A 53 -9.74 8.00 1.54
C PRO A 53 -8.79 9.01 0.87
N ASP A 54 -9.12 10.31 0.98
CA ASP A 54 -8.32 11.39 0.37
C ASP A 54 -6.86 11.38 0.84
N ARG A 55 -6.60 10.95 2.08
CA ARG A 55 -5.24 10.75 2.60
C ARG A 55 -4.43 9.72 1.81
N THR A 56 -5.09 8.69 1.27
CA THR A 56 -4.45 7.69 0.41
C THR A 56 -4.23 8.23 -0.99
N ILE A 57 -5.16 9.05 -1.51
CA ILE A 57 -4.94 9.80 -2.74
C ILE A 57 -3.71 10.71 -2.63
N ASP A 58 -3.57 11.42 -1.52
CA ASP A 58 -2.42 12.29 -1.28
C ASP A 58 -1.14 11.49 -1.08
N LEU A 59 -1.19 10.33 -0.42
CA LEU A 59 -0.06 9.40 -0.39
C LEU A 59 0.38 9.02 -1.81
N LEU A 60 -0.55 8.60 -2.66
CA LEU A 60 -0.27 8.17 -4.03
C LEU A 60 0.41 9.27 -4.86
N LYS A 61 0.00 10.53 -4.70
CA LYS A 61 0.65 11.68 -5.35
C LYS A 61 2.09 11.93 -4.90
N ASN A 62 2.45 11.46 -3.70
CA ASN A 62 3.76 11.67 -3.07
C ASN A 62 4.66 10.41 -3.08
N THR A 63 4.25 9.38 -3.80
CA THR A 63 5.00 8.12 -3.99
C THR A 63 5.32 7.89 -5.45
N ASP A 64 6.36 7.10 -5.74
CA ASP A 64 6.78 6.76 -7.10
C ASP A 64 5.82 5.74 -7.74
N CYS A 65 5.26 4.83 -6.95
CA CYS A 65 4.26 3.87 -7.41
C CYS A 65 3.39 3.34 -6.27
N ALA A 66 2.35 2.60 -6.65
CA ALA A 66 1.50 1.83 -5.74
C ALA A 66 1.75 0.34 -5.90
N LEU A 67 1.88 -0.36 -4.78
CA LEU A 67 1.80 -1.80 -4.67
C LEU A 67 0.43 -2.14 -4.05
N PHE A 68 -0.48 -2.62 -4.90
CA PHE A 68 -1.89 -2.82 -4.58
C PHE A 68 -2.26 -4.30 -4.64
N GLY A 69 -2.95 -4.78 -3.60
CA GLY A 69 -3.40 -6.17 -3.42
C GLY A 69 -4.78 -6.48 -4.00
#